data_AF-A0A943D0S3-F1
#
_entry.id   AF-A0A943D0S3-F1
#
_cell.length_a   1.000
_cell.length_b   1.000
_cell.length_c   1.000
_cell.angle_alpha   90.00
_cell.angle_beta   90.00
_cell.angle_gamma   90.00
#
_symmetry.space_group_name_H-M   'P 1'
#
loop_
_entity.id
_entity.type
_entity.pdbx_description
1 polymer ?
#
loop_
_entity_poly.entity_id
_entity_poly.type
_entity_poly.pdbx_seq_one_letter_code
_entity_poly.pdbx_strand_id
1 'polypeptide(L)'
;MSKINIELDLNLGRYDYDDNYISLEESIKDEIVKSLSKKIEGNVLNDIKEKALRQAEIRIDEAVNNLLKEMFEKEVIITDKWGDVKKKGSVKEIVKDKIDNVFTENVDGDGKRTNYGGLPRVEYLIDKTVKDNISSMTRDLDMKIKNMVKSQMEEVNKEKIAKAVTMIIKDGIIK
;
A
#
# COMPACT_ATOMS: atom_id res chain seq x y z
N MET A 1 -40.00 3.94 -11.44
CA MET A 1 -40.58 3.20 -12.59
C MET A 1 -39.54 3.17 -13.70
N SER A 2 -38.96 2.01 -13.98
CA SER A 2 -37.96 1.84 -15.03
C SER A 2 -38.66 1.51 -16.35
N LYS A 3 -38.34 2.28 -17.40
CA LYS A 3 -38.87 2.12 -18.75
C LYS A 3 -37.86 1.33 -19.58
N ILE A 4 -38.28 0.22 -20.19
CA ILE A 4 -37.43 -0.63 -21.03
C ILE A 4 -37.78 -0.33 -22.48
N ASN A 5 -36.79 0.10 -23.28
CA ASN A 5 -36.90 0.23 -24.73
C ASN A 5 -36.32 -1.02 -25.39
N ILE A 6 -37.06 -1.66 -26.29
CA ILE A 6 -36.62 -2.86 -27.00
C ILE A 6 -36.57 -2.53 -28.49
N GLU A 7 -35.36 -2.51 -29.05
CA GLU A 7 -35.14 -2.51 -30.50
C GLU A 7 -35.02 -3.96 -31.00
N LEU A 8 -35.73 -4.27 -32.08
CA LEU A 8 -35.82 -5.57 -32.73
C LEU A 8 -35.25 -5.44 -34.15
N ASP A 9 -34.20 -6.19 -34.45
CA ASP A 9 -33.60 -6.28 -35.77
C ASP A 9 -34.07 -7.58 -36.43
N LEU A 10 -34.91 -7.49 -37.45
CA LEU A 10 -35.54 -8.64 -38.11
C LEU A 10 -34.86 -8.88 -39.46
N ASN A 11 -34.05 -9.92 -39.55
CA ASN A 11 -33.43 -10.34 -40.81
C ASN A 11 -34.35 -11.32 -41.55
N LEU A 12 -35.29 -10.78 -42.32
CA LEU A 12 -36.23 -11.55 -43.13
C LEU A 12 -35.53 -12.01 -44.41
N GLY A 13 -34.95 -13.22 -44.39
CA GLY A 13 -34.36 -13.87 -45.56
C GLY A 13 -35.35 -14.00 -46.71
N ARG A 14 -34.85 -13.98 -47.95
CA ARG A 14 -35.66 -14.13 -49.18
C ARG A 14 -36.32 -15.51 -49.22
N TYR A 15 -37.63 -15.52 -49.44
CA TYR A 15 -38.45 -16.73 -49.57
C TYR A 15 -38.27 -17.37 -50.96
N ASP A 16 -37.66 -18.55 -51.01
CA ASP A 16 -37.92 -19.52 -52.07
C ASP A 16 -39.10 -20.40 -51.63
N TYR A 17 -40.10 -20.54 -52.49
CA TYR A 17 -41.33 -21.31 -52.26
C TYR A 17 -40.99 -22.81 -52.14
N ASP A 18 -40.98 -23.34 -50.92
CA ASP A 18 -40.92 -24.77 -50.61
C ASP A 18 -42.05 -25.14 -49.63
N ASP A 19 -42.66 -26.31 -49.81
CA ASP A 19 -43.94 -26.76 -49.24
C ASP A 19 -43.93 -27.03 -47.72
N ASN A 20 -42.90 -26.58 -47.00
CA ASN A 20 -42.85 -26.62 -45.53
C ASN A 20 -43.30 -25.28 -44.95
N TYR A 21 -44.62 -25.07 -44.93
CA TYR A 21 -45.26 -23.86 -44.41
C TYR A 21 -45.19 -23.78 -42.87
N ILE A 22 -43.99 -23.56 -42.31
CA ILE A 22 -43.89 -22.92 -41.01
C ILE A 22 -44.36 -21.48 -41.25
N SER A 23 -45.51 -21.11 -40.68
CA SER A 23 -46.05 -19.76 -40.93
C SER A 23 -44.99 -18.73 -40.51
N LEU A 24 -44.82 -17.67 -41.32
CA LEU A 24 -43.94 -16.53 -41.00
C LEU A 24 -44.15 -16.06 -39.54
N GLU A 25 -45.39 -16.13 -39.07
CA GLU A 25 -45.80 -15.78 -37.72
C GLU A 25 -45.16 -16.67 -36.64
N GLU A 26 -44.97 -17.96 -36.91
CA GLU A 26 -44.37 -18.94 -35.99
C GLU A 26 -42.86 -18.76 -35.92
N SER A 27 -42.20 -18.53 -37.06
CA SER A 27 -40.77 -18.17 -37.10
C SER A 27 -40.47 -16.85 -36.37
N ILE A 28 -41.35 -15.85 -36.50
CA ILE A 28 -41.23 -14.58 -35.76
C ILE A 28 -41.42 -14.79 -34.25
N LYS A 29 -42.42 -15.60 -33.85
CA LYS A 29 -42.66 -15.93 -32.44
C LYS A 29 -41.43 -16.62 -31.82
N ASP A 30 -40.85 -17.59 -32.50
CA ASP A 30 -39.67 -18.31 -32.02
C ASP A 30 -38.45 -17.40 -31.89
N GLU A 31 -38.23 -16.49 -32.84
CA GLU A 31 -37.13 -15.53 -32.79
C GLU A 31 -37.29 -14.53 -31.63
N ILE A 32 -38.53 -14.06 -31.38
CA ILE A 32 -38.86 -13.20 -30.24
C ILE A 32 -38.62 -13.94 -28.92
N VAL A 33 -39.08 -15.18 -28.80
CA VAL A 33 -38.89 -16.00 -27.59
C VAL A 33 -37.40 -16.23 -27.36
N LYS A 34 -36.63 -16.60 -28.38
CA LYS A 34 -35.17 -16.77 -28.27
C LYS A 34 -34.46 -15.48 -27.87
N SER A 35 -34.83 -14.35 -28.46
CA SER A 35 -34.23 -13.04 -28.17
C SER A 35 -34.53 -12.58 -26.74
N LEU A 36 -35.78 -12.76 -26.28
CA LEU A 36 -36.18 -12.44 -24.91
C LEU A 36 -35.52 -13.38 -23.89
N SER A 37 -35.48 -14.68 -24.15
CA SER A 37 -34.78 -15.65 -23.29
C SER A 37 -33.30 -15.31 -23.15
N LYS A 38 -32.61 -15.00 -24.26
CA LYS A 38 -31.20 -14.57 -24.22
C LYS A 38 -31.01 -13.25 -23.45
N LYS A 39 -31.89 -12.27 -23.61
CA LYS A 39 -31.82 -10.98 -22.88
C LYS A 39 -32.08 -11.15 -21.38
N ILE A 40 -33.00 -12.03 -21.00
CA ILE A 40 -33.30 -12.37 -19.60
C ILE A 40 -32.14 -13.14 -18.97
N GLU A 41 -31.62 -14.16 -19.66
CA GLU A 41 -30.54 -15.01 -19.15
C GLU A 41 -29.22 -14.24 -19.02
N GLY A 42 -28.90 -13.36 -19.98
CA GLY A 42 -27.62 -12.65 -20.02
C GLY A 42 -27.58 -11.37 -19.20
N ASN A 43 -28.56 -10.49 -19.33
CA ASN A 43 -28.46 -9.14 -18.75
C ASN A 43 -29.17 -9.04 -17.40
N VAL A 44 -30.38 -9.59 -17.29
CA VAL A 44 -31.19 -9.45 -16.07
C VAL A 44 -30.59 -10.27 -14.92
N LEU A 45 -30.17 -11.51 -15.18
CA LEU A 45 -29.55 -12.35 -14.13
C LEU A 45 -28.19 -11.79 -13.66
N ASN A 46 -27.37 -11.26 -14.57
CA ASN A 46 -26.09 -10.67 -14.20
C ASN A 46 -26.28 -9.37 -13.40
N ASP A 47 -27.21 -8.50 -13.81
CA ASP A 47 -27.55 -7.28 -13.06
C ASP A 47 -28.11 -7.59 -11.66
N ILE A 48 -28.96 -8.63 -11.54
CA ILE A 48 -29.49 -9.08 -10.25
C ILE A 48 -28.37 -9.62 -9.37
N LYS A 49 -27.47 -10.45 -9.91
CA LYS A 49 -26.33 -10.99 -9.17
C LYS A 49 -25.40 -9.88 -8.69
N GLU A 50 -25.04 -8.94 -9.56
CA GLU A 50 -24.15 -7.83 -9.20
C GLU A 50 -24.78 -6.92 -8.14
N LYS A 51 -26.06 -6.59 -8.27
CA LYS A 51 -26.79 -5.82 -7.25
C LYS A 51 -26.90 -6.56 -5.93
N ALA A 52 -27.20 -7.87 -5.96
CA ALA A 52 -27.29 -8.68 -4.76
C ALA A 52 -25.94 -8.80 -4.05
N LEU A 53 -24.85 -8.98 -4.80
CA LEU A 53 -23.48 -9.01 -4.27
C LEU A 53 -23.10 -7.67 -3.64
N ARG A 54 -23.31 -6.54 -4.33
CA ARG A 54 -23.04 -5.21 -3.78
C ARG A 54 -23.86 -4.93 -2.51
N GLN A 55 -25.14 -5.31 -2.49
CA GLN A 55 -25.96 -5.14 -1.30
C GLN A 55 -25.49 -6.04 -0.14
N ALA A 56 -25.03 -7.26 -0.44
CA ALA A 56 -24.45 -8.14 0.56
C ALA A 56 -23.13 -7.57 1.12
N GLU A 57 -22.24 -7.07 0.27
CA GLU A 57 -20.99 -6.40 0.66
C GLU A 57 -21.26 -5.21 1.60
N ILE A 58 -22.16 -4.30 1.21
CA ILE A 58 -22.52 -3.14 2.04
C ILE A 58 -23.03 -3.59 3.42
N ARG A 59 -23.92 -4.60 3.47
CA ARG A 59 -24.46 -5.09 4.74
C ARG A 59 -23.42 -5.79 5.59
N ILE A 60 -22.49 -6.54 4.98
CA ILE A 60 -21.39 -7.19 5.69
C ILE A 60 -20.47 -6.11 6.25
N ASP A 61 -20.11 -5.10 5.47
CA ASP A 61 -19.27 -3.98 5.92
C ASP A 61 -19.93 -3.22 7.06
N GLU A 62 -21.23 -2.93 6.98
CA GLU A 62 -21.99 -2.30 8.06
C GLU A 62 -22.00 -3.18 9.33
N ALA A 63 -22.25 -4.48 9.18
CA ALA A 63 -22.28 -5.43 10.31
C ALA A 63 -20.90 -5.54 10.98
N VAL A 64 -19.83 -5.65 10.19
CA VAL A 64 -18.45 -5.70 10.68
C VAL A 64 -18.09 -4.39 11.39
N ASN A 65 -18.42 -3.24 10.79
CA ASN A 65 -18.16 -1.94 11.41
C ASN A 65 -18.93 -1.76 12.71
N ASN A 66 -20.18 -2.21 12.79
CA ASN A 66 -20.97 -2.16 14.02
C ASN A 66 -20.39 -3.08 15.10
N LEU A 67 -20.01 -4.30 14.74
CA LEU A 67 -19.35 -5.22 15.68
C LEU A 67 -18.02 -4.64 16.21
N LEU A 68 -17.22 -4.04 15.34
CA LEU A 68 -15.99 -3.36 15.73
C LEU A 68 -16.28 -2.20 16.68
N LYS A 69 -17.27 -1.34 16.37
CA LYS A 69 -17.67 -0.24 17.27
C LYS A 69 -18.08 -0.76 18.64
N GLU A 70 -18.95 -1.77 18.69
CA GLU A 70 -19.38 -2.39 19.95
C GLU A 70 -18.19 -2.94 20.75
N MET A 71 -17.25 -3.62 20.09
CA MET A 71 -16.04 -4.11 20.77
C MET A 71 -15.15 -2.98 21.31
N PHE A 72 -15.02 -1.88 20.58
CA PHE A 72 -14.20 -0.75 20.99
C PHE A 72 -14.84 0.07 22.11
N GLU A 73 -16.17 0.13 22.17
CA GLU A 73 -16.96 0.88 23.16
C GLU A 73 -17.24 0.07 24.43
N LYS A 74 -17.18 -1.27 24.36
CA LYS A 74 -17.38 -2.14 25.52
C LYS A 74 -16.39 -1.81 26.64
N GLU A 75 -16.93 -1.59 27.84
CA GLU A 75 -16.11 -1.44 29.04
C GLU A 75 -15.33 -2.73 29.33
N VAL A 76 -14.03 -2.55 29.56
CA VAL A 76 -13.13 -3.62 29.98
C VAL A 76 -12.40 -3.25 31.27
N ILE A 77 -12.13 -4.26 32.08
CA ILE A 77 -11.35 -4.15 33.32
C ILE A 77 -10.07 -4.95 33.11
N ILE A 78 -8.93 -4.26 33.18
CA ILE A 78 -7.60 -4.88 33.15
C ILE A 78 -7.18 -5.10 34.59
N THR A 79 -7.00 -6.36 34.97
CA THR A 79 -6.49 -6.77 36.29
C THR A 79 -5.04 -7.22 36.21
N ASP A 80 -4.33 -7.21 37.33
CA ASP A 80 -3.04 -7.90 37.43
C ASP A 80 -3.21 -9.39 37.74
N LYS A 81 -2.07 -10.08 37.92
CA LYS A 81 -2.01 -11.52 38.22
C LYS A 81 -2.62 -11.92 39.57
N TRP A 82 -2.94 -10.93 40.42
CA TRP A 82 -3.58 -11.14 41.72
C TRP A 82 -5.05 -10.71 41.73
N GLY A 83 -5.56 -10.20 40.60
CA GLY A 83 -6.96 -9.78 40.46
C GLY A 83 -7.20 -8.30 40.80
N ASP A 84 -6.15 -7.54 41.14
CA ASP A 84 -6.30 -6.11 41.43
C ASP A 84 -6.53 -5.32 40.14
N VAL A 85 -7.51 -4.41 40.17
CA VAL A 85 -7.86 -3.57 39.02
C VAL A 85 -6.74 -2.57 38.74
N LYS A 86 -6.10 -2.70 37.58
CA LYS A 86 -5.06 -1.78 37.09
C LYS A 86 -5.63 -0.66 36.23
N LYS A 87 -6.63 -0.97 35.41
CA LYS A 87 -7.26 0.02 34.52
C LYS A 87 -8.70 -0.37 34.21
N LYS A 88 -9.59 0.61 34.15
CA LYS A 88 -10.99 0.45 33.74
C LYS A 88 -11.30 1.49 32.66
N GLY A 89 -12.01 1.08 31.63
CA GLY A 89 -12.46 1.95 30.55
C GLY A 89 -12.83 1.14 29.31
N SER A 90 -13.33 1.80 28.27
CA SER A 90 -13.52 1.17 26.97
C SER A 90 -12.18 0.81 26.33
N VAL A 91 -12.16 -0.16 25.42
CA VAL A 91 -10.96 -0.50 24.64
C VAL A 91 -10.43 0.74 23.90
N LYS A 92 -11.33 1.56 23.35
CA LYS A 92 -11.00 2.82 22.68
C LYS A 92 -10.23 3.78 23.60
N GLU A 93 -10.72 4.02 24.81
CA GLU A 93 -10.07 4.92 25.77
C GLU A 93 -8.71 4.38 26.21
N ILE A 94 -8.60 3.08 26.47
CA ILE A 94 -7.34 2.45 26.88
C ILE A 94 -6.27 2.57 25.78
N VAL A 95 -6.65 2.35 24.53
CA VAL A 95 -5.76 2.50 23.36
C VAL A 95 -5.39 3.97 23.16
N LYS A 96 -6.36 4.88 23.20
CA LYS A 96 -6.15 6.32 23.04
C LYS A 96 -5.17 6.86 24.10
N ASP A 97 -5.39 6.56 25.37
CA ASP A 97 -4.48 6.93 26.45
C ASP A 97 -3.06 6.42 26.21
N LYS A 98 -2.92 5.22 25.67
CA LYS A 98 -1.60 4.66 25.40
C LYS A 98 -0.91 5.41 24.28
N ILE A 99 -1.62 5.73 23.20
CA ILE A 99 -1.08 6.50 22.07
C ILE A 99 -0.74 7.93 22.50
N ASP A 100 -1.64 8.61 23.21
CA ASP A 100 -1.47 9.99 23.66
C ASP A 100 -0.23 10.14 24.56
N ASN A 101 0.09 9.10 25.35
CA ASN A 101 1.22 9.12 26.26
C ASN A 101 2.51 8.51 25.69
N VAL A 102 2.49 7.88 24.51
CA VAL A 102 3.69 7.25 23.93
C VAL A 102 4.78 8.26 23.62
N PHE A 103 4.43 9.48 23.21
CA PHE A 103 5.43 10.50 22.87
C PHE A 103 5.94 11.27 24.09
N THR A 104 5.13 11.34 25.14
CA THR A 104 5.41 12.07 26.38
C THR A 104 6.02 11.19 27.47
N GLU A 105 5.99 9.86 27.32
CA GLU A 105 6.64 8.96 28.27
C GLU A 105 8.16 9.14 28.24
N ASN A 106 8.77 9.13 29.42
CA ASN A 106 10.21 9.20 29.54
C ASN A 106 10.86 7.88 29.11
N VAL A 107 11.94 8.00 28.35
CA VAL A 107 12.76 6.88 27.91
C VAL A 107 14.21 7.04 28.38
N ASP A 108 14.88 5.90 28.54
CA ASP A 108 16.32 5.84 28.82
C ASP A 108 17.16 6.03 27.55
N GLY A 109 18.49 5.93 27.69
CA GLY A 109 19.43 6.08 26.57
C GLY A 109 19.26 5.05 25.44
N ASP A 110 18.56 3.95 25.71
CA ASP A 110 18.25 2.90 24.73
C ASP A 110 16.85 3.07 24.13
N GLY A 111 16.10 4.10 24.52
CA GLY A 111 14.74 4.35 24.04
C GLY A 111 13.68 3.46 24.71
N LYS A 112 14.04 2.75 25.80
CA LYS A 112 13.10 1.95 26.59
C LYS A 112 12.44 2.84 27.64
N ARG A 113 11.17 2.55 27.93
CA ARG A 113 10.40 3.29 28.94
C ARG A 113 11.08 3.18 30.31
N THR A 114 11.29 4.31 30.98
CA THR A 114 11.83 4.38 32.34
C THR A 114 10.92 5.19 33.26
N ASN A 115 10.88 4.79 34.54
CA ASN A 115 10.18 5.52 35.60
C ASN A 115 11.13 6.41 36.42
N TYR A 116 12.45 6.29 36.22
CA TYR A 116 13.46 7.02 36.97
C TYR A 116 14.39 7.74 35.99
N GLY A 117 14.37 9.08 36.05
CA GLY A 117 15.10 9.92 35.10
C GLY A 117 14.62 9.74 33.66
N GLY A 118 15.49 10.04 32.70
CA GLY A 118 15.19 9.94 31.27
C GLY A 118 14.66 11.24 30.68
N LEU A 119 14.45 11.22 29.36
CA LEU A 119 13.89 12.32 28.59
C LEU A 119 12.64 11.89 27.84
N PRO A 120 11.71 12.80 27.51
CA PRO A 120 10.53 12.47 26.74
C PRO A 120 10.87 11.72 25.44
N ARG A 121 10.11 10.68 25.10
CA ARG A 121 10.36 9.86 23.91
C ARG A 121 10.48 10.69 22.64
N VAL A 122 9.69 11.76 22.51
CA VAL A 122 9.77 12.68 21.37
C VAL A 122 11.13 13.35 21.26
N GLU A 123 11.69 13.85 22.38
CA GLU A 123 13.02 14.47 22.41
C GLU A 123 14.11 13.43 22.08
N TYR A 124 13.98 12.20 22.60
CA TYR A 124 14.91 11.12 22.31
C TYR A 124 14.93 10.76 20.82
N LEU A 125 13.77 10.70 20.18
CA LEU A 125 13.66 10.39 18.76
C LEU A 125 14.26 11.52 17.91
N ILE A 126 14.09 12.77 18.30
CA ILE A 126 14.72 13.93 17.64
C ILE A 126 16.24 13.82 17.77
N ASP A 127 16.76 13.67 18.99
CA ASP A 127 18.20 13.59 19.26
C ASP A 127 18.86 12.42 18.54
N LYS A 128 18.22 11.25 18.58
CA LYS A 128 18.68 10.06 17.86
C LYS A 128 18.74 10.31 16.36
N THR A 129 17.70 10.90 15.78
CA THR A 129 17.63 11.19 14.35
C THR A 129 18.71 12.19 13.93
N VAL A 130 18.92 13.25 14.72
CA VAL A 130 19.98 14.23 14.48
C VAL A 130 21.36 13.58 14.57
N LYS A 131 21.59 12.76 15.60
CA LYS A 131 22.86 12.05 15.80
C LYS A 131 23.15 11.06 14.67
N ASP A 132 22.15 10.31 14.23
CA ASP A 132 22.27 9.34 13.13
C ASP A 132 22.59 10.06 11.81
N ASN A 133 21.92 11.19 11.53
CA ASN A 133 22.21 12.01 10.36
C ASN A 133 23.63 12.61 10.38
N ILE A 134 24.05 13.20 11.50
CA ILE A 134 25.42 13.75 11.64
C ILE A 134 26.45 12.64 11.49
N SER A 135 26.21 11.47 12.07
CA SER A 135 27.11 10.31 11.96
C SER A 135 27.22 9.83 10.52
N SER A 136 26.11 9.80 9.78
CA SER A 136 26.11 9.46 8.35
C SER A 136 26.90 10.49 7.54
N MET A 137 26.63 11.79 7.73
CA MET A 137 27.34 12.86 7.03
C MET A 137 28.85 12.83 7.30
N THR A 138 29.24 12.54 8.55
CA THR A 138 30.65 12.46 8.94
C THR A 138 31.34 11.28 8.25
N ARG A 139 30.68 10.12 8.17
CA ARG A 139 31.21 8.95 7.44
C ARG A 139 31.35 9.25 5.95
N ASP A 140 30.37 9.91 5.35
CA ASP A 140 30.42 10.29 3.94
C ASP A 140 31.55 11.29 3.65
N LEU A 141 31.75 12.27 4.54
CA LEU A 141 32.86 13.22 4.44
C LEU A 141 34.21 12.53 4.60
N ASP A 142 34.37 11.63 5.56
CA ASP A 142 35.60 10.86 5.75
C ASP A 142 35.91 10.01 4.50
N MET A 143 34.90 9.38 3.90
CA MET A 143 35.05 8.62 2.66
C MET A 143 35.44 9.53 1.48
N LYS A 144 34.82 10.70 1.35
CA LYS A 144 35.18 11.69 0.33
C LYS A 144 36.60 12.21 0.49
N ILE A 145 37.02 12.53 1.71
CA ILE A 145 38.38 13.00 2.02
C ILE A 145 39.39 11.91 1.68
N LYS A 146 39.16 10.66 2.12
CA LYS A 146 40.03 9.52 1.80
C LYS A 146 40.18 9.31 0.29
N ASN A 147 39.08 9.37 -0.46
CA ASN A 147 39.11 9.25 -1.91
C ASN A 147 39.86 10.40 -2.57
N MET A 148 39.63 11.64 -2.13
CA MET A 148 40.33 12.82 -2.66
C MET A 148 41.84 12.76 -2.41
N VAL A 149 42.26 12.42 -1.19
CA VAL A 149 43.68 12.25 -0.83
C VAL A 149 44.31 11.15 -1.67
N LYS A 150 43.63 10.01 -1.82
CA LYS A 150 44.11 8.90 -2.65
C LYS A 150 44.30 9.33 -4.10
N SER A 151 43.32 10.01 -4.70
CA SER A 151 43.42 10.50 -6.08
C SER A 151 44.57 11.50 -6.26
N GLN A 152 44.75 12.44 -5.33
CA GLN A 152 45.87 13.39 -5.38
C GLN A 152 47.22 12.70 -5.23
N MET A 153 47.35 11.72 -4.33
CA MET A 153 48.59 10.96 -4.18
C MET A 153 48.91 10.15 -5.44
N GLU A 154 47.90 9.55 -6.08
CA GLU A 154 48.06 8.86 -7.35
C GLU A 154 48.52 9.81 -8.47
N GLU A 155 47.95 11.01 -8.54
CA GLU A 155 48.34 12.04 -9.51
C GLU A 155 49.78 12.51 -9.30
N VAL A 156 50.15 12.86 -8.06
CA VAL A 156 51.52 13.26 -7.70
C VAL A 156 52.53 12.15 -7.99
N ASN A 157 52.19 10.90 -7.70
CA ASN A 157 53.05 9.76 -7.99
C ASN A 157 53.21 9.54 -9.50
N LYS A 158 52.13 9.66 -10.28
CA LYS A 158 52.19 9.60 -11.75
C LYS A 158 53.09 10.70 -12.30
N GLU A 159 52.96 11.94 -11.82
CA GLU A 159 53.83 13.05 -12.26
C GLU A 159 55.30 12.80 -11.91
N LYS A 160 55.59 12.34 -10.70
CA LYS A 160 56.97 12.02 -10.28
C LYS A 160 57.58 10.90 -11.13
N ILE A 161 56.81 9.84 -11.41
CA ILE A 161 57.24 8.75 -12.28
C ILE A 161 57.47 9.25 -13.71
N ALA A 162 56.54 10.04 -14.26
CA ALA A 162 56.68 10.60 -15.60
C ALA A 162 57.93 11.50 -15.73
N LYS A 163 58.20 12.35 -14.72
CA LYS A 163 59.42 13.16 -14.66
C LYS A 163 60.68 12.30 -14.58
N ALA A 164 60.69 11.27 -13.73
CA ALA A 164 61.83 10.36 -13.59
C ALA A 164 62.12 9.60 -14.90
N VAL A 165 61.08 9.06 -15.56
CA VAL A 165 61.21 8.37 -16.86
C VAL A 165 61.74 9.34 -17.94
N THR A 166 61.24 10.57 -17.98
CA THR A 166 61.70 11.58 -18.94
C THR A 166 63.17 11.95 -18.73
N MET A 167 63.62 12.05 -17.48
CA MET A 167 65.04 12.27 -17.16
C MET A 167 65.91 11.10 -17.64
N ILE A 168 65.53 9.86 -17.31
CA ILE A 168 66.28 8.67 -17.74
C ILE A 168 66.39 8.59 -19.27
N ILE A 169 65.31 8.89 -19.99
CA ILE A 169 65.33 8.89 -21.47
C ILE A 169 66.25 9.99 -22.00
N LYS A 170 66.24 11.20 -21.42
CA LYS A 170 67.14 12.29 -21.83
C LYS A 170 68.61 11.96 -21.56
N ASP A 171 68.91 11.37 -20.41
CA ASP A 171 70.27 11.00 -20.03
C ASP A 171 70.79 9.78 -20.82
N GLY A 172 69.89 8.91 -21.29
CA GLY A 172 70.22 7.75 -22.14
C GLY A 172 70.34 8.04 -23.64
N ILE A 173 69.83 9.18 -24.13
CA ILE A 173 69.91 9.60 -25.54
C ILE A 173 71.20 10.41 -25.84
N ILE A 174 71.99 10.76 -24.83
CA ILE A 174 73.35 11.29 -25.02
C ILE A 174 74.36 10.15 -24.82
N LYS A 175 74.45 9.26 -25.82
CA LYS A 175 75.65 8.50 -26.16
C LYS A 175 75.72 8.32 -27.67
#